data_AF-A0AAF3EXU8-F1
#
_entry.id   AF-A0AAF3EXU8-F1
#
_cell.length_a   1.000
_cell.length_b   1.000
_cell.length_c   1.000
_cell.angle_alpha   90.00
_cell.angle_beta   90.00
_cell.angle_gamma   90.00
#
_symmetry.space_group_name_H-M   'P 1'
#
loop_
_entity.id
_entity.type
_entity.pdbx_description
1 polymer ?
#
loop_
_entity_poly.entity_id
_entity_poly.type
_entity_poly.pdbx_seq_one_letter_code
_entity_poly.pdbx_strand_id
1 'polypeptide(L)'
;MGLLVEGRWTDDKDAPKGIKMTPFNNWVTVDGQPGPTGEGGFVAEKDRYHLYVSYGCPYAHRTLILLKLKGLEDLLSVSVVSPMMLENGWTFDETYPDATVDHLYGFQFLYQVYLKSDPKCTTRVSVPVLWDKKQHKLVSTESADIIRMLNSAFDGLGANTGDFYPKELHTKIDEVNEWVNDTVVTGSKKRILDYPNLHGYLRDIYQHPGIAETTNFNHIKALYFRCGKTLNPSGIVPIGPDMRLDVPHGRNK
;
A
#
# COMPACT_ATOMS: atom_id res chain seq x y z
N MET A 1 2.83 -2.37 -15.93
CA MET A 1 2.35 -1.18 -15.22
C MET A 1 2.07 -0.12 -16.27
N GLY A 2 1.17 0.82 -15.99
CA GLY A 2 0.89 1.94 -16.89
C GLY A 2 0.85 3.24 -16.11
N LEU A 3 0.81 4.33 -16.87
CA LEU A 3 0.82 5.69 -16.37
C LEU A 3 -0.25 6.51 -17.08
N LEU A 4 -0.62 7.63 -16.49
CA LEU A 4 -1.35 8.69 -17.16
C LEU A 4 -0.34 9.70 -17.73
N VAL A 5 -0.55 10.13 -18.96
CA VAL A 5 0.16 11.25 -19.60
C VAL A 5 -0.89 12.25 -20.04
N GLU A 6 -0.91 13.42 -19.41
CA GLU A 6 -1.92 14.46 -19.62
C GLU A 6 -3.36 13.90 -19.57
N GLY A 7 -3.63 13.02 -18.60
CA GLY A 7 -4.93 12.38 -18.44
C GLY A 7 -5.22 11.19 -19.36
N ARG A 8 -4.28 10.77 -20.21
CA ARG A 8 -4.45 9.60 -21.10
C ARG A 8 -3.68 8.40 -20.60
N TRP A 9 -4.36 7.26 -20.48
CA TRP A 9 -3.70 5.99 -20.16
C TRP A 9 -2.67 5.63 -21.22
N THR A 10 -1.46 5.34 -20.75
CA THR A 10 -0.28 5.04 -21.57
C THR A 10 0.45 3.87 -20.93
N ASP A 11 0.77 2.84 -21.72
CA ASP A 11 1.60 1.72 -21.26
C ASP A 11 3.02 2.22 -20.95
N ASP A 12 3.67 1.65 -19.94
CA ASP A 12 5.04 2.03 -19.55
C ASP A 12 6.04 1.98 -20.71
N LYS A 13 5.88 1.05 -21.66
CA LYS A 13 6.78 0.93 -22.81
C LYS A 13 6.67 2.11 -23.79
N ASP A 14 5.52 2.78 -23.80
CA ASP A 14 5.16 3.88 -24.70
C ASP A 14 5.33 5.25 -24.02
N ALA A 15 5.73 5.25 -22.74
CA ALA A 15 5.87 6.45 -21.91
C ALA A 15 7.02 7.37 -22.39
N PRO A 16 6.79 8.70 -22.51
CA PRO A 16 7.86 9.65 -22.70
C PRO A 16 8.88 9.62 -21.55
N LYS A 17 10.18 9.60 -21.87
CA LYS A 17 11.24 9.67 -20.87
C LYS A 17 11.40 11.09 -20.32
N GLY A 18 11.66 11.22 -19.02
CA GLY A 18 11.96 12.50 -18.39
C GLY A 18 10.76 13.44 -18.22
N ILE A 19 9.53 12.95 -18.42
CA ILE A 19 8.32 13.76 -18.20
C ILE A 19 8.14 14.05 -16.71
N LYS A 20 7.74 15.29 -16.39
CA LYS A 20 7.46 15.72 -15.01
C LYS A 20 6.17 15.06 -14.53
N MET A 21 6.25 14.41 -13.38
CA MET A 21 5.08 13.78 -12.74
C MET A 21 4.31 14.77 -11.88
N THR A 22 2.98 14.70 -11.92
CA THR A 22 2.06 15.34 -10.98
C THR A 22 2.19 14.64 -9.62
N PRO A 23 2.65 15.34 -8.57
CA PRO A 23 2.76 14.76 -7.25
C PRO A 23 1.41 14.70 -6.55
N PHE A 24 1.17 13.62 -5.81
CA PHE A 24 0.08 13.48 -4.85
C PHE A 24 0.72 13.16 -3.50
N ASN A 25 1.09 14.21 -2.76
CA ASN A 25 1.91 14.14 -1.55
C ASN A 25 1.44 15.11 -0.46
N ASN A 26 0.13 15.31 -0.36
CA ASN A 26 -0.47 16.05 0.75
C ASN A 26 -0.53 15.17 2.01
N TRP A 27 -0.79 15.79 3.15
CA TRP A 27 -0.78 15.12 4.44
C TRP A 27 -2.10 15.28 5.18
N VAL A 28 -2.60 14.20 5.78
CA VAL A 28 -3.64 14.27 6.80
C VAL A 28 -2.98 14.67 8.12
N THR A 29 -3.48 15.72 8.76
CA THR A 29 -2.97 16.26 10.03
C THR A 29 -4.11 16.45 11.02
N VAL A 30 -3.80 16.54 12.31
CA VAL A 30 -4.80 16.64 13.39
C VAL A 30 -5.67 17.90 13.24
N ASP A 31 -5.13 18.98 12.69
CA ASP A 31 -5.78 20.29 12.56
C ASP A 31 -6.01 20.72 11.10
N GLY A 32 -5.62 19.89 10.13
CA GLY A 32 -5.72 20.19 8.71
C GLY A 32 -4.68 21.20 8.20
N GLN A 33 -3.67 21.57 9.00
CA GLN A 33 -2.54 22.34 8.49
C GLN A 33 -1.72 21.52 7.47
N PRO A 34 -0.99 22.18 6.55
CA PRO A 34 -0.09 21.48 5.64
C PRO A 34 0.93 20.63 6.39
N GLY A 35 1.24 19.44 5.86
CA GLY A 35 2.37 18.64 6.32
C GLY A 35 3.70 19.12 5.72
N PRO A 36 4.75 18.29 5.75
CA PRO A 36 6.05 18.60 5.15
C PRO A 36 6.00 18.92 3.65
N THR A 37 4.99 18.40 2.94
CA THR A 37 4.78 18.62 1.50
C THR A 37 3.31 18.84 1.17
N GLY A 38 3.06 19.32 -0.05
CA GLY A 38 1.71 19.52 -0.56
C GLY A 38 0.99 20.67 0.13
N GLU A 39 -0.33 20.62 0.09
CA GLU A 39 -1.24 21.63 0.62
C GLU A 39 -1.93 21.14 1.90
N GLY A 40 -2.48 22.08 2.67
CA GLY A 40 -3.34 21.79 3.82
C GLY A 40 -4.79 21.50 3.45
N GLY A 41 -5.67 21.53 4.45
CA GLY A 41 -7.10 21.31 4.32
C GLY A 41 -7.54 19.85 4.58
N PHE A 42 -6.63 18.98 4.99
CA PHE A 42 -6.90 17.56 5.26
C PHE A 42 -6.83 17.28 6.76
N VAL A 43 -7.86 17.74 7.48
CA VAL A 43 -8.02 17.43 8.91
C VAL A 43 -8.43 15.97 9.10
N ALA A 44 -7.76 15.27 10.02
CA ALA A 44 -8.16 13.94 10.45
C ALA A 44 -9.61 13.97 10.97
N GLU A 45 -10.49 13.23 10.32
CA GLU A 45 -11.89 13.15 10.69
C GLU A 45 -12.45 11.77 10.30
N LYS A 46 -13.39 11.27 11.11
CA LYS A 46 -14.07 10.00 10.87
C LYS A 46 -14.87 10.06 9.56
N ASP A 47 -14.95 8.95 8.84
CA ASP A 47 -15.77 8.76 7.64
C ASP A 47 -15.41 9.68 6.46
N ARG A 48 -14.25 10.35 6.45
CA ARG A 48 -13.81 11.20 5.32
C ARG A 48 -12.79 10.52 4.42
N TYR A 49 -11.93 9.68 4.95
CA TYR A 49 -10.83 9.09 4.18
C TYR A 49 -11.15 7.68 3.69
N HIS A 50 -10.54 7.33 2.55
CA HIS A 50 -10.66 6.02 1.94
C HIS A 50 -9.30 5.54 1.44
N LEU A 51 -8.99 4.26 1.59
CA LEU A 51 -7.76 3.64 1.08
C LEU A 51 -8.08 2.73 -0.09
N TYR A 52 -7.40 2.94 -1.22
CA TYR A 52 -7.33 1.96 -2.30
C TYR A 52 -6.02 1.19 -2.19
N VAL A 53 -6.10 -0.15 -2.12
CA VAL A 53 -4.95 -1.02 -1.84
C VAL A 53 -4.97 -2.26 -2.73
N SER A 54 -3.84 -2.97 -2.79
CA SER A 54 -3.78 -4.36 -3.26
C SER A 54 -3.08 -5.20 -2.20
N TYR A 55 -3.64 -6.37 -1.86
CA TYR A 55 -2.95 -7.33 -0.99
C TYR A 55 -1.64 -7.85 -1.60
N GLY A 56 -1.48 -7.78 -2.93
CA GLY A 56 -0.25 -8.20 -3.59
C GLY A 56 0.89 -7.18 -3.52
N CYS A 57 0.60 -5.90 -3.23
CA CYS A 57 1.62 -4.84 -3.24
C CYS A 57 2.21 -4.64 -1.83
N PRO A 58 3.53 -4.78 -1.62
CA PRO A 58 4.13 -4.61 -0.30
C PRO A 58 4.04 -3.16 0.21
N TYR A 59 4.02 -2.16 -0.68
CA TYR A 59 3.84 -0.75 -0.30
C TYR A 59 2.42 -0.49 0.22
N ALA A 60 1.40 -1.09 -0.41
CA ALA A 60 0.03 -1.00 0.07
C ALA A 60 -0.20 -1.85 1.33
N HIS A 61 0.50 -2.98 1.47
CA HIS A 61 0.43 -3.82 2.65
C HIS A 61 0.90 -3.09 3.92
N ARG A 62 1.90 -2.20 3.82
CA ARG A 62 2.32 -1.33 4.94
C ARG A 62 1.17 -0.50 5.50
N THR A 63 0.31 0.05 4.65
CA THR A 63 -0.83 0.87 5.11
C THR A 63 -1.92 0.02 5.75
N LEU A 64 -2.16 -1.20 5.25
CA LEU A 64 -3.07 -2.15 5.88
C LEU A 64 -2.59 -2.60 7.27
N ILE A 65 -1.30 -2.87 7.41
CA ILE A 65 -0.70 -3.22 8.71
C ILE A 65 -0.88 -2.07 9.70
N LEU A 66 -0.55 -0.83 9.31
CA LEU A 66 -0.71 0.31 10.21
C LEU A 66 -2.18 0.61 10.51
N LEU A 67 -3.08 0.45 9.53
CA LEU A 67 -4.52 0.57 9.73
C LEU A 67 -5.00 -0.36 10.86
N LYS A 68 -4.58 -1.63 10.83
CA LYS A 68 -4.88 -2.65 11.85
C LYS A 68 -4.25 -2.34 13.21
N LEU A 69 -2.94 -2.05 13.23
CA LEU A 69 -2.22 -1.78 14.48
C LEU A 69 -2.80 -0.56 15.21
N LYS A 70 -3.18 0.48 14.45
CA LYS A 70 -3.78 1.70 14.99
C LYS A 70 -5.29 1.62 15.19
N GLY A 71 -5.95 0.50 14.87
CA GLY A 71 -7.39 0.31 15.09
C GLY A 71 -8.26 1.31 14.30
N LEU A 72 -7.87 1.59 13.06
CA LEU A 72 -8.46 2.66 12.24
C LEU A 72 -9.54 2.17 11.27
N GLU A 73 -9.92 0.89 11.31
CA GLU A 73 -10.86 0.30 10.35
C GLU A 73 -12.26 0.92 10.43
N ASP A 74 -12.65 1.44 11.61
CA ASP A 74 -13.92 2.16 11.80
C ASP A 74 -13.84 3.64 11.39
N LEU A 75 -12.65 4.15 11.07
CA LEU A 75 -12.41 5.54 10.68
C LEU A 75 -12.15 5.69 9.17
N LEU A 76 -11.45 4.71 8.58
CA LEU A 76 -11.11 4.68 7.15
C LEU A 76 -11.70 3.46 6.47
N SER A 77 -12.50 3.72 5.44
CA SER A 77 -12.98 2.69 4.52
C SER A 77 -11.89 2.23 3.55
N VAL A 78 -11.96 1.00 3.04
CA VAL A 78 -10.96 0.39 2.16
C VAL A 78 -11.61 -0.25 0.93
N SER A 79 -11.00 -0.08 -0.25
CA SER A 79 -11.27 -0.88 -1.45
C SER A 79 -10.01 -1.63 -1.88
N VAL A 80 -10.18 -2.89 -2.28
CA VAL A 80 -9.08 -3.78 -2.68
C VAL A 80 -9.16 -4.03 -4.18
N VAL A 81 -8.16 -3.59 -4.93
CA VAL A 81 -8.07 -3.87 -6.37
C VAL A 81 -7.73 -5.35 -6.62
N SER A 82 -8.18 -5.87 -7.76
CA SER A 82 -7.82 -7.20 -8.22
C SER A 82 -6.30 -7.35 -8.39
N PRO A 83 -5.72 -8.53 -8.08
CA PRO A 83 -4.30 -8.77 -8.30
C PRO A 83 -3.94 -8.94 -9.79
N MET A 84 -4.93 -8.99 -10.69
CA MET A 84 -4.73 -9.14 -12.13
C MET A 84 -4.42 -7.79 -12.79
N MET A 85 -3.18 -7.32 -12.62
CA MET A 85 -2.70 -6.06 -13.20
C MET A 85 -2.20 -6.24 -14.64
N LEU A 86 -3.09 -6.08 -15.62
CA LEU A 86 -2.83 -6.29 -17.05
C LEU A 86 -2.77 -4.96 -17.84
N GLU A 87 -3.40 -4.87 -19.02
CA GLU A 87 -3.29 -3.75 -19.96
C GLU A 87 -3.82 -2.41 -19.41
N ASN A 88 -4.77 -2.44 -18.48
CA ASN A 88 -5.38 -1.26 -17.87
C ASN A 88 -4.85 -0.97 -16.45
N GLY A 89 -3.76 -1.64 -16.06
CA GLY A 89 -3.21 -1.52 -14.72
C GLY A 89 -4.11 -2.16 -13.68
N TRP A 90 -4.32 -1.48 -12.56
CA TRP A 90 -5.13 -1.96 -11.43
C TRP A 90 -6.62 -1.85 -11.72
N THR A 91 -7.36 -2.95 -11.52
CA THR A 91 -8.80 -3.07 -11.83
C THR A 91 -9.62 -3.34 -10.56
N PHE A 92 -10.90 -2.96 -10.60
CA PHE A 92 -11.90 -3.30 -9.57
C PHE A 92 -12.74 -4.51 -10.03
N ASP A 93 -12.06 -5.60 -10.35
CA ASP A 93 -12.69 -6.86 -10.75
C ASP A 93 -13.02 -7.72 -9.52
N GLU A 94 -14.26 -7.63 -9.05
CA GLU A 94 -14.78 -8.36 -7.89
C GLU A 94 -14.96 -9.87 -8.14
N THR A 95 -14.77 -10.35 -9.38
CA THR A 95 -14.83 -11.79 -9.65
C THR A 95 -13.62 -12.54 -9.08
N TYR A 96 -12.54 -11.82 -8.76
CA TYR A 96 -11.40 -12.39 -8.04
C TYR A 96 -11.68 -12.42 -6.53
N PRO A 97 -11.57 -13.57 -5.85
CA PRO A 97 -11.85 -13.67 -4.42
C PRO A 97 -11.09 -12.62 -3.60
N ASP A 98 -11.78 -11.96 -2.65
CA ASP A 98 -11.26 -10.90 -1.77
C ASP A 98 -10.81 -9.60 -2.47
N ALA A 99 -10.99 -9.48 -3.79
CA ALA A 99 -11.03 -8.19 -4.45
C ALA A 99 -12.41 -7.56 -4.27
N THR A 100 -12.49 -6.24 -4.33
CA THR A 100 -13.75 -5.51 -4.16
C THR A 100 -14.05 -4.66 -5.40
N VAL A 101 -15.30 -4.25 -5.53
CA VAL A 101 -15.63 -3.08 -6.35
C VAL A 101 -14.96 -1.83 -5.79
N ASP A 102 -14.93 -0.77 -6.59
CA ASP A 102 -14.73 0.58 -6.05
C ASP A 102 -15.96 1.00 -5.24
N HIS A 103 -15.83 0.99 -3.91
CA HIS A 103 -16.93 1.32 -3.01
C HIS A 103 -17.42 2.77 -3.10
N LEU A 104 -16.65 3.67 -3.73
CA LEU A 104 -17.01 5.09 -3.79
C LEU A 104 -17.75 5.46 -5.08
N TYR A 105 -17.26 5.01 -6.23
CA TYR A 105 -17.74 5.49 -7.52
C TYR A 105 -18.11 4.38 -8.50
N GLY A 106 -17.91 3.11 -8.14
CA GLY A 106 -18.15 1.98 -9.04
C GLY A 106 -17.27 2.01 -10.29
N PHE A 107 -16.09 2.63 -10.21
CA PHE A 107 -15.12 2.61 -11.30
C PHE A 107 -14.60 1.20 -11.57
N GLN A 108 -14.20 0.96 -12.81
CA GLN A 108 -13.63 -0.32 -13.25
C GLN A 108 -12.10 -0.34 -13.10
N PHE A 109 -11.46 0.83 -13.16
CA PHE A 109 -10.01 0.96 -13.16
C PHE A 109 -9.54 2.01 -12.16
N LEU A 110 -8.43 1.73 -11.47
CA LEU A 110 -7.87 2.65 -10.47
C LEU A 110 -7.46 3.99 -11.10
N TYR A 111 -7.02 4.00 -12.36
CA TYR A 111 -6.65 5.26 -13.03
C TYR A 111 -7.84 6.23 -13.12
N GLN A 112 -9.09 5.76 -13.08
CA GLN A 112 -10.27 6.63 -13.07
C GLN A 112 -10.38 7.42 -11.77
N VAL A 113 -9.90 6.87 -10.65
CA VAL A 113 -9.77 7.59 -9.37
C VAL A 113 -8.77 8.75 -9.51
N TYR A 114 -7.63 8.51 -10.15
CA TYR A 114 -6.63 9.55 -10.43
C TYR A 114 -7.21 10.65 -11.33
N LEU A 115 -7.88 10.27 -12.43
CA LEU A 115 -8.53 11.22 -13.34
C LEU A 115 -9.66 12.01 -12.68
N LYS A 116 -10.33 11.44 -11.68
CA LYS A 116 -11.34 12.16 -10.90
C LYS A 116 -10.73 13.26 -10.04
N SER A 117 -9.52 13.06 -9.53
CA SER A 117 -8.79 14.08 -8.77
C SER A 117 -8.15 15.14 -9.67
N ASP A 118 -7.53 14.73 -10.77
CA ASP A 118 -6.93 15.63 -11.75
C ASP A 118 -7.05 15.00 -13.16
N PRO A 119 -8.00 15.48 -13.99
CA PRO A 119 -8.23 14.97 -15.34
C PRO A 119 -7.05 15.14 -16.30
N LYS A 120 -6.02 15.93 -15.93
CA LYS A 120 -4.84 16.22 -16.75
C LYS A 120 -3.55 15.72 -16.11
N CYS A 121 -3.63 14.91 -15.05
CA CYS A 121 -2.42 14.47 -14.37
C CYS A 121 -1.52 13.65 -15.28
N THR A 122 -0.22 13.83 -15.10
CA THR A 122 0.80 12.92 -15.63
C THR A 122 1.39 12.19 -14.45
N THR A 123 1.07 10.91 -14.24
CA THR A 123 1.56 10.19 -13.05
C THR A 123 1.52 8.68 -13.25
N ARG A 124 2.25 7.96 -12.40
CA ARG A 124 2.09 6.50 -12.30
C ARG A 124 0.83 6.19 -11.50
N VAL A 125 0.03 5.25 -12.01
CA VAL A 125 -1.17 4.78 -11.30
C VAL A 125 -0.74 3.61 -10.42
N SER A 126 -0.64 3.87 -9.12
CA SER A 126 -0.10 2.95 -8.12
C SER A 126 -1.06 2.73 -6.96
N VAL A 127 -0.76 1.72 -6.14
CA VAL A 127 -1.33 1.55 -4.80
C VAL A 127 -0.19 1.62 -3.77
N PRO A 128 -0.44 2.13 -2.55
CA PRO A 128 -1.73 2.58 -2.03
C PRO A 128 -2.14 3.97 -2.56
N VAL A 129 -3.44 4.28 -2.46
CA VAL A 129 -3.96 5.64 -2.62
C VAL A 129 -4.76 6.01 -1.37
N LEU A 130 -4.40 7.11 -0.71
CA LEU A 130 -5.21 7.75 0.31
C LEU A 130 -6.09 8.82 -0.35
N TRP A 131 -7.40 8.61 -0.29
CA TRP A 131 -8.40 9.43 -0.96
C TRP A 131 -9.23 10.24 0.04
N ASP A 132 -9.52 11.50 -0.30
CA ASP A 132 -10.43 12.38 0.44
C ASP A 132 -11.83 12.35 -0.19
N LYS A 133 -12.80 11.77 0.51
CA LYS A 133 -14.21 11.69 0.05
C LYS A 133 -14.91 13.04 0.03
N LYS A 134 -14.49 14.01 0.84
CA LYS A 134 -15.12 15.32 0.98
C LYS A 134 -14.66 16.29 -0.11
N GLN A 135 -13.37 16.27 -0.43
CA GLN A 135 -12.80 17.12 -1.49
C GLN A 135 -12.73 16.42 -2.85
N HIS A 136 -13.06 15.12 -2.91
CA HIS A 136 -12.96 14.29 -4.10
C HIS A 136 -11.59 14.35 -4.79
N LYS A 137 -10.52 14.24 -3.99
CA LYS A 137 -9.15 14.32 -4.50
C LYS A 137 -8.19 13.35 -3.79
N LEU A 138 -7.08 13.03 -4.44
CA LEU A 138 -6.00 12.25 -3.85
C LEU A 138 -5.31 13.08 -2.77
N VAL A 139 -5.14 12.49 -1.58
CA VAL A 139 -4.32 13.05 -0.51
C VAL A 139 -2.86 12.69 -0.78
N SER A 140 -2.56 11.39 -0.78
CA SER A 140 -1.21 10.88 -0.98
C SER A 140 -1.23 9.52 -1.69
N THR A 141 -0.16 9.26 -2.46
CA THR A 141 0.16 7.94 -3.02
C THR A 141 1.47 7.38 -2.50
N GLU A 142 2.14 8.10 -1.60
CA GLU A 142 3.41 7.66 -0.99
C GLU A 142 3.13 6.84 0.26
N SER A 143 3.41 5.54 0.19
CA SER A 143 3.17 4.61 1.29
C SER A 143 3.87 5.00 2.59
N ALA A 144 5.10 5.52 2.51
CA ALA A 144 5.89 5.92 3.67
C ALA A 144 5.23 7.10 4.39
N ASP A 145 4.73 8.08 3.65
CA ASP A 145 4.03 9.23 4.22
C ASP A 145 2.67 8.80 4.79
N ILE A 146 1.92 7.95 4.08
CA ILE A 146 0.61 7.47 4.52
C ILE A 146 0.73 6.76 5.87
N ILE A 147 1.71 5.88 6.06
CA ILE A 147 1.87 5.20 7.35
C ILE A 147 2.25 6.17 8.48
N ARG A 148 2.96 7.27 8.19
CA ARG A 148 3.23 8.33 9.19
C ARG A 148 1.97 9.09 9.55
N MET A 149 1.09 9.36 8.58
CA MET A 149 -0.23 9.97 8.83
C MET A 149 -1.11 9.04 9.68
N LEU A 150 -1.24 7.76 9.30
CA LEU A 150 -2.02 6.78 10.07
C LEU A 150 -1.47 6.59 11.49
N ASN A 151 -0.16 6.71 11.67
CA ASN A 151 0.50 6.54 12.97
C ASN A 151 0.03 7.55 14.04
N SER A 152 -0.27 8.80 13.67
CA SER A 152 -0.53 9.85 14.67
C SER A 152 -1.68 10.82 14.37
N ALA A 153 -2.07 11.02 13.10
CA ALA A 153 -3.06 12.03 12.76
C ALA A 153 -4.45 11.73 13.36
N PHE A 154 -4.75 10.45 13.61
CA PHE A 154 -6.04 9.98 14.11
C PHE A 154 -6.05 9.67 15.62
N ASP A 155 -4.98 9.96 16.36
CA ASP A 155 -4.86 9.65 17.80
C ASP A 155 -6.00 10.28 18.63
N GLY A 156 -6.39 11.51 18.29
CA GLY A 156 -7.50 12.21 18.94
C GLY A 156 -8.89 11.65 18.62
N LEU A 157 -8.99 10.64 17.74
CA LEU A 157 -10.24 10.05 17.25
C LEU A 157 -10.43 8.59 17.69
N GLY A 158 -9.65 8.13 18.67
CA GLY A 158 -9.78 6.80 19.24
C GLY A 158 -8.87 5.73 18.62
N ALA A 159 -7.81 6.15 17.92
CA ALA A 159 -6.78 5.21 17.46
C ALA A 159 -6.10 4.49 18.64
N ASN A 160 -5.68 3.24 18.44
CA ASN A 160 -4.93 2.48 19.44
C ASN A 160 -3.64 3.21 19.84
N THR A 161 -3.26 3.06 21.11
CA THR A 161 -1.98 3.56 21.62
C THR A 161 -0.81 2.87 20.92
N GLY A 162 0.19 3.64 20.50
CA GLY A 162 1.38 3.12 19.84
C GLY A 162 1.93 4.16 18.88
N ASP A 163 3.23 4.41 18.99
CA ASP A 163 3.97 5.25 18.06
C ASP A 163 5.03 4.38 17.37
N PHE A 164 4.84 4.16 16.07
CA PHE A 164 5.72 3.38 15.20
C PHE A 164 6.82 4.26 14.57
N TYR A 165 6.90 5.53 14.98
CA TYR A 165 7.97 6.45 14.65
C TYR A 165 8.29 7.43 15.78
N PRO A 166 8.67 6.93 16.97
CA PRO A 166 8.95 7.79 18.10
C PRO A 166 10.24 8.57 17.87
N LYS A 167 10.24 9.83 18.33
CA LYS A 167 11.30 10.81 18.07
C LYS A 167 12.70 10.29 18.42
N GLU A 168 12.82 9.63 19.57
CA GLU A 168 14.04 9.01 20.07
C GLU A 168 14.61 7.90 19.18
N LEU A 169 13.82 7.33 18.27
CA LEU A 169 14.26 6.29 17.35
C LEU A 169 14.31 6.74 15.88
N HIS A 170 13.97 7.99 15.54
CA HIS A 170 13.94 8.49 14.16
C HIS A 170 15.21 8.12 13.38
N THR A 171 16.38 8.50 13.89
CA THR A 171 17.67 8.23 13.23
C THR A 171 17.89 6.75 12.96
N LYS A 172 17.58 5.87 13.93
CA LYS A 172 17.78 4.42 13.77
C LYS A 172 16.77 3.81 12.80
N ILE A 173 15.53 4.29 12.82
CA ILE A 173 14.48 3.83 11.92
C ILE A 173 14.82 4.24 10.49
N ASP A 174 15.28 5.47 10.28
CA ASP A 174 15.64 5.98 8.96
C ASP A 174 16.88 5.25 8.39
N GLU A 175 17.89 5.02 9.22
CA GLU A 175 19.05 4.18 8.84
C GLU A 175 18.60 2.78 8.39
N VAL A 176 17.71 2.14 9.16
CA VAL A 176 17.17 0.83 8.79
C VAL A 176 16.37 0.87 7.50
N ASN A 177 15.52 1.88 7.32
CA ASN A 177 14.72 2.04 6.12
C ASN A 177 15.60 2.20 4.88
N GLU A 178 16.66 2.98 4.95
CA GLU A 178 17.58 3.23 3.84
C GLU A 178 18.21 1.91 3.35
N TRP A 179 18.93 1.19 4.22
CA TRP A 179 19.63 -0.02 3.78
C TRP A 179 18.66 -1.14 3.39
N VAL A 180 17.50 -1.27 4.05
CA VAL A 180 16.47 -2.26 3.67
C VAL A 180 15.91 -1.98 2.29
N ASN A 181 15.57 -0.72 1.99
CA ASN A 181 15.04 -0.35 0.67
C ASN A 181 16.09 -0.56 -0.43
N ASP A 182 17.34 -0.23 -0.17
CA ASP A 182 18.40 -0.34 -1.18
C ASP A 182 18.82 -1.79 -1.45
N THR A 183 18.83 -2.65 -0.42
CA THR A 183 19.47 -3.97 -0.52
C THR A 183 18.53 -5.16 -0.42
N VAL A 184 17.42 -5.06 0.34
CA VAL A 184 16.56 -6.22 0.64
C VAL A 184 15.34 -6.24 -0.27
N VAL A 185 14.70 -5.08 -0.48
CA VAL A 185 13.51 -4.96 -1.34
C VAL A 185 13.82 -5.36 -2.78
N THR A 186 15.08 -5.19 -3.22
CA THR A 186 15.54 -5.51 -4.57
C THR A 186 15.89 -7.00 -4.77
N GLY A 187 16.01 -7.79 -3.69
CA GLY A 187 16.16 -9.24 -3.78
C GLY A 187 16.82 -9.90 -2.57
N SER A 188 16.61 -11.22 -2.41
CA SER A 188 17.27 -12.04 -1.38
C SER A 188 18.10 -13.16 -1.99
N LYS A 189 19.26 -13.45 -1.38
CA LYS A 189 20.18 -14.52 -1.82
C LYS A 189 19.76 -15.93 -1.38
N LYS A 190 18.99 -16.04 -0.30
CA LYS A 190 18.48 -17.33 0.25
C LYS A 190 17.03 -17.16 0.71
N ARG A 191 16.36 -18.28 1.04
CA ARG A 191 14.98 -18.22 1.56
C ARG A 191 14.99 -17.67 2.97
N ILE A 192 13.98 -16.87 3.34
CA ILE A 192 13.85 -16.34 4.70
C ILE A 192 13.81 -17.47 5.75
N LEU A 193 13.20 -18.61 5.41
CA LEU A 193 13.15 -19.82 6.25
C LEU A 193 14.55 -20.32 6.67
N ASP A 194 15.58 -20.09 5.86
CA ASP A 194 16.95 -20.54 6.13
C ASP A 194 17.69 -19.62 7.13
N TYR A 195 17.07 -18.52 7.57
CA TYR A 195 17.61 -17.57 8.54
C TYR A 195 16.81 -17.62 9.84
N PRO A 196 17.27 -18.32 10.90
CA PRO A 196 16.48 -18.55 12.11
C PRO A 196 15.93 -17.27 12.76
N ASN A 197 16.73 -16.21 12.82
CA ASN A 197 16.31 -14.94 13.39
C ASN A 197 15.30 -14.19 12.51
N LEU A 198 15.49 -14.18 11.19
CA LEU A 198 14.57 -13.50 10.27
C LEU A 198 13.25 -14.26 10.13
N HIS A 199 13.30 -15.59 10.04
CA HIS A 199 12.08 -16.42 10.03
C HIS A 199 11.34 -16.37 11.37
N GLY A 200 12.08 -16.32 12.48
CA GLY A 200 11.49 -16.04 13.80
C GLY A 200 10.79 -14.68 13.83
N TYR A 201 11.46 -13.62 13.36
CA TYR A 201 10.92 -12.26 13.33
C TYR A 201 9.71 -12.13 12.39
N LEU A 202 9.73 -12.79 11.24
CA LEU A 202 8.58 -12.85 10.33
C LEU A 202 7.36 -13.48 11.03
N ARG A 203 7.56 -14.59 11.75
CA ARG A 203 6.47 -15.27 12.48
C ARG A 203 5.95 -14.45 13.65
N ASP A 204 6.85 -13.77 14.36
CA ASP A 204 6.53 -12.84 15.45
C ASP A 204 5.54 -11.75 14.99
N ILE A 205 5.87 -11.07 13.89
CA ILE A 205 4.98 -10.06 13.30
C ILE A 205 3.69 -10.70 12.75
N TYR A 206 3.80 -11.82 12.03
CA TYR A 206 2.64 -12.46 11.42
C TYR A 206 1.59 -12.90 12.45
N GLN A 207 2.05 -13.34 13.62
CA GLN A 207 1.21 -13.81 14.72
C GLN A 207 0.69 -12.67 15.62
N HIS A 208 1.12 -11.43 15.39
CA HIS A 208 0.54 -10.29 16.09
C HIS A 208 -0.96 -10.19 15.77
N PRO A 209 -1.83 -9.94 16.77
CA PRO A 209 -3.27 -9.80 16.54
C PRO A 209 -3.57 -8.84 15.38
N GLY A 210 -4.43 -9.28 14.46
CA GLY A 210 -4.85 -8.51 13.28
C GLY A 210 -3.87 -8.48 12.10
N ILE A 211 -2.65 -9.04 12.20
CA ILE A 211 -1.70 -8.97 11.08
C ILE A 211 -1.92 -10.08 10.04
N ALA A 212 -2.19 -11.31 10.47
CA ALA A 212 -2.42 -12.43 9.55
C ALA A 212 -3.54 -12.16 8.53
N GLU A 213 -4.63 -11.51 8.95
CA GLU A 213 -5.77 -11.13 8.08
C GLU A 213 -5.43 -10.09 7.00
N THR A 214 -4.34 -9.33 7.16
CA THR A 214 -3.86 -8.41 6.12
C THR A 214 -3.07 -9.11 5.02
N THR A 215 -2.77 -10.40 5.18
CA THR A 215 -1.89 -11.16 4.28
C THR A 215 -2.70 -12.14 3.42
N ASN A 216 -2.85 -11.83 2.13
CA ASN A 216 -3.51 -12.72 1.18
C ASN A 216 -2.50 -13.34 0.19
N PHE A 217 -2.07 -14.56 0.47
CA PHE A 217 -1.10 -15.27 -0.38
C PHE A 217 -1.62 -15.55 -1.80
N ASN A 218 -2.93 -15.67 -2.00
CA ASN A 218 -3.50 -15.88 -3.33
C ASN A 218 -3.36 -14.62 -4.18
N HIS A 219 -3.64 -13.44 -3.61
CA HIS A 219 -3.40 -12.15 -4.27
C HIS A 219 -1.92 -11.92 -4.56
N ILE A 220 -1.06 -12.13 -3.56
CA ILE A 220 0.40 -11.98 -3.71
C ILE A 220 0.91 -12.86 -4.86
N LYS A 221 0.62 -14.17 -4.82
CA LYS A 221 1.10 -15.08 -5.86
C LYS A 221 0.52 -14.75 -7.23
N ALA A 222 -0.76 -14.42 -7.33
CA ALA A 222 -1.38 -14.08 -8.61
C ALA A 222 -0.75 -12.84 -9.24
N LEU A 223 -0.55 -11.77 -8.47
CA LEU A 223 0.05 -10.54 -8.96
C LEU A 223 1.43 -10.81 -9.58
N TYR A 224 2.31 -11.49 -8.84
CA TYR A 224 3.70 -11.68 -9.27
C TYR A 224 3.89 -12.77 -10.33
N PHE A 225 3.12 -13.87 -10.28
CA PHE A 225 3.30 -14.98 -11.22
C PHE A 225 2.43 -14.90 -12.47
N ARG A 226 1.25 -14.26 -12.42
CA ARG A 226 0.32 -14.23 -13.56
C ARG A 226 0.46 -12.97 -14.42
N CYS A 227 0.80 -11.83 -13.82
CA CYS A 227 0.84 -10.54 -14.54
C CYS A 227 2.17 -10.31 -15.27
N GLY A 228 3.28 -10.84 -14.73
CA GLY A 228 4.62 -10.67 -15.29
C GLY A 228 4.90 -11.58 -16.50
N LYS A 229 4.13 -11.49 -17.59
CA LYS A 229 4.24 -12.38 -18.77
C LYS A 229 5.63 -12.38 -19.42
N THR A 230 6.38 -11.27 -19.32
CA THR A 230 7.77 -11.21 -19.79
C THR A 230 8.70 -12.11 -18.97
N LEU A 231 8.48 -12.22 -17.66
CA LEU A 231 9.31 -13.02 -16.74
C LEU A 231 8.79 -14.45 -16.57
N ASN A 232 7.46 -14.63 -16.56
CA ASN A 232 6.79 -15.92 -16.48
C ASN A 232 5.71 -16.05 -17.58
N PRO A 233 6.10 -16.38 -18.83
CA PRO A 233 5.17 -16.46 -19.96
C PRO A 233 4.00 -17.42 -19.72
N SER A 234 4.27 -18.54 -19.04
CA SER A 234 3.27 -19.56 -18.73
C SER A 234 2.17 -19.08 -17.79
N GLY A 235 2.44 -18.07 -16.95
CA GLY A 235 1.56 -17.67 -15.86
C GLY A 235 1.34 -18.76 -14.79
N ILE A 236 2.12 -19.83 -14.80
CA ILE A 236 2.01 -20.91 -13.80
C ILE A 236 2.42 -20.35 -12.44
N VAL A 237 1.56 -20.61 -11.45
CA VAL A 237 1.81 -20.23 -10.05
C VAL A 237 2.45 -21.44 -9.35
N PRO A 238 3.68 -21.32 -8.84
CA PRO A 238 4.30 -22.43 -8.12
C PRO A 238 3.60 -22.68 -6.79
N ILE A 239 3.60 -23.95 -6.36
CA ILE A 239 3.09 -24.36 -5.04
C ILE A 239 3.80 -23.56 -3.94
N GLY A 240 5.13 -23.37 -4.08
CA GLY A 240 5.95 -22.63 -3.14
C GLY A 240 6.31 -23.45 -1.89
N PRO A 241 7.23 -22.94 -1.04
CA PRO A 241 7.60 -23.61 0.19
C PRO A 241 6.50 -23.51 1.25
N ASP A 242 6.41 -24.51 2.13
CA ASP A 242 5.64 -24.41 3.37
C ASP A 242 6.38 -23.47 4.34
N MET A 243 5.79 -22.30 4.58
CA MET A 243 6.39 -21.23 5.39
C MET A 243 6.19 -21.42 6.89
N ARG A 244 5.29 -22.32 7.33
CA ARG A 244 5.02 -22.64 8.74
C ARG A 244 4.80 -21.37 9.60
N LEU A 245 4.03 -20.40 9.12
CA LEU A 245 3.96 -19.09 9.78
C LEU A 245 3.24 -19.09 11.13
N ASP A 246 2.36 -20.05 11.37
CA ASP A 246 1.57 -20.15 12.62
C ASP A 246 2.31 -20.86 13.76
N VAL A 247 3.53 -21.34 13.53
CA VAL A 247 4.27 -22.11 14.55
C VAL A 247 4.99 -21.17 15.51
N PRO A 248 5.09 -21.50 16.82
CA PRO A 248 5.69 -20.61 17.82
C PRO A 248 7.06 -20.07 17.42
N HIS A 249 7.21 -18.75 17.44
CA HIS A 249 8.44 -18.05 17.02
C HIS A 249 9.55 -18.08 18.08
N GLY A 250 9.20 -18.18 19.36
CA GLY A 250 10.16 -18.35 20.46
C GLY A 250 11.00 -17.11 20.79
N ARG A 251 10.60 -15.92 20.32
CA ARG A 251 11.31 -14.64 20.53
C ARG A 251 10.89 -13.88 21.79
N ASN A 252 9.83 -14.31 22.47
CA ASN A 252 9.35 -13.71 23.73
C ASN A 252 10.17 -14.19 24.95
N LYS A 253 11.45 -14.51 24.75
CA LYS A 253 12.35 -15.06 25.77
C LYS A 253 13.44 -14.07 26.13
#